data_AF-A0AAW2HJ34-F1
#
_entry.id   AF-A0AAW2HJ34-F1
#
_cell.length_a   1.000
_cell.length_b   1.000
_cell.length_c   1.000
_cell.angle_alpha   90.00
_cell.angle_beta   90.00
_cell.angle_gamma   90.00
#
_symmetry.space_group_name_H-M   'P 1'
#
loop_
_entity.id
_entity.type
_entity.pdbx_description
1 polymer ?
#
loop_
_entity_poly.entity_id
_entity_poly.type
_entity_poly.pdbx_seq_one_letter_code
_entity_poly.pdbx_strand_id
1 'polypeptide(L)'
;MGRALLCAAYLICAIVFARGDVLDGFVNGNRSELAVVIDMSDGNIAKVKEFWKRRNVSREGKIFFGAIDGLDYETAVDLEDLREVAERVEDLRLKQRSYASSSGLLRYLLKTMSTMAKESDLVLFTGRTVEEEPLHKAVLDKSSEKHIRVSVVWTGNTTEGIEALRVITESSKGTFDVIANQVSGEKKLDSEEVVLQPRLLSKMVEPEGEFQRRMGEITSEGEDKTLKKMERVRFPEKKSPEEMLVEGMSDLSKSIQRQQQSTVEQFVPMIVEVSSISSLIQTPGSGKKIYYDVKNNMPLSMPLRFVIGPTENIRVLKIQPATQVLQPLESVRVEVSFESAPEISDNAEGMLSFSATNTYFSSLTTRRTIIYFTKTEVRDNWDPKVTYKYVGDCKDHDRPDTCEGQTWKFEATFQDETSGLKKVLSEPYGLIFNTRFDAGTKAPVSVYYTASCCKPKIDIWAEDSQGNFVRRSLDAYNQGLLAAEIAAVVLGVLLLICIIIGIVAAIIIMRRRKQNKLIIPRYQGGN
;
A
#
# COMPACT_ATOMS: atom_id res chain seq x y z
N MET A 1 23.96 -37.44 41.91
CA MET A 1 23.59 -36.02 41.95
C MET A 1 23.30 -35.38 40.58
N GLY A 2 23.62 -36.00 39.42
CA GLY A 2 23.43 -35.36 38.10
C GLY A 2 22.03 -35.45 37.45
N ARG A 3 21.08 -36.22 37.99
CA ARG A 3 19.72 -36.37 37.41
C ARG A 3 18.66 -35.46 38.05
N ALA A 4 18.91 -34.93 39.26
CA ALA A 4 17.99 -34.00 39.92
C ALA A 4 18.08 -32.57 39.35
N LEU A 5 19.25 -32.17 38.84
CA LEU A 5 19.47 -30.86 38.22
C LEU A 5 18.85 -30.74 36.81
N LEU A 6 18.75 -31.83 36.05
CA LEU A 6 18.05 -31.82 34.76
C LEU A 6 16.52 -31.74 34.92
N CYS A 7 15.95 -32.39 35.95
CA CYS A 7 14.52 -32.24 36.23
C CYS A 7 14.19 -30.83 36.76
N ALA A 8 15.06 -30.21 37.57
CA ALA A 8 14.84 -28.83 38.03
C ALA A 8 14.94 -27.81 36.88
N ALA A 9 15.83 -27.99 35.91
CA ALA A 9 15.90 -27.13 34.73
C ALA A 9 14.68 -27.30 33.80
N TYR A 10 14.16 -28.53 33.64
CA TYR A 10 12.91 -28.76 32.91
C TYR A 10 11.69 -28.24 33.66
N LEU A 11 11.66 -28.33 35.00
CA LEU A 11 10.57 -27.79 35.81
C LEU A 11 10.60 -26.26 35.83
N ILE A 12 11.77 -25.61 35.85
CA ILE A 12 11.89 -24.15 35.78
C ILE A 12 11.54 -23.64 34.36
N CYS A 13 11.89 -24.38 33.31
CA CYS A 13 11.41 -24.08 31.95
C CYS A 13 9.90 -24.30 31.80
N ALA A 14 9.27 -25.20 32.56
CA ALA A 14 7.81 -25.37 32.54
C ALA A 14 7.07 -24.36 33.44
N ILE A 15 7.69 -23.92 34.55
CA ILE A 15 7.09 -23.01 35.53
C ILE A 15 7.13 -21.55 35.06
N VAL A 16 8.06 -21.15 34.18
CA VAL A 16 8.05 -19.80 33.57
C VAL A 16 6.95 -19.66 32.51
N PHE A 17 6.37 -20.75 32.01
CA PHE A 17 5.24 -20.74 31.06
C PHE A 17 3.85 -20.83 31.71
N ALA A 18 3.77 -20.87 33.04
CA ALA A 18 2.51 -20.94 33.80
C ALA A 18 2.01 -19.57 34.29
N ARG A 19 2.43 -18.46 33.65
CA ARG A 19 1.88 -17.12 33.93
C ARG A 19 0.98 -16.70 32.77
N GLY A 20 -0.30 -17.06 32.89
CA GLY A 20 -1.45 -16.47 32.20
C GLY A 20 -1.38 -16.49 30.67
N ASP A 21 -1.74 -17.62 30.07
CA ASP A 21 -1.91 -17.73 28.62
C ASP A 21 -2.90 -16.65 28.13
N VAL A 22 -2.40 -15.68 27.34
CA VAL A 22 -3.21 -14.63 26.69
C VAL A 22 -4.47 -15.22 26.05
N LEU A 23 -4.38 -16.41 25.47
CA LEU A 23 -5.47 -17.10 24.78
C LEU A 23 -6.45 -17.82 25.71
N ASP A 24 -6.07 -18.26 26.91
CA ASP A 24 -6.99 -19.02 27.78
C ASP A 24 -8.18 -18.17 28.24
N GLY A 25 -7.96 -16.86 28.41
CA GLY A 25 -9.02 -15.88 28.67
C GLY A 25 -9.89 -15.54 27.45
N PHE A 26 -9.45 -15.91 26.24
CA PHE A 26 -10.18 -15.71 24.99
C PHE A 26 -10.97 -16.93 24.55
N VAL A 27 -10.51 -18.13 24.89
CA VAL A 27 -11.14 -19.41 24.52
C VAL A 27 -12.38 -19.69 25.35
N ASN A 28 -12.34 -19.32 26.63
CA ASN A 28 -13.42 -19.57 27.58
C ASN A 28 -14.31 -18.33 27.81
N GLY A 29 -14.15 -17.27 27.02
CA GLY A 29 -14.88 -16.02 27.19
C GLY A 29 -16.21 -16.01 26.42
N ASN A 30 -17.30 -15.61 27.07
CA ASN A 30 -18.63 -15.40 26.46
C ASN A 30 -18.70 -14.16 25.53
N ARG A 31 -17.58 -13.73 24.94
CA ARG A 31 -17.50 -12.50 24.14
C ARG A 31 -17.85 -12.77 22.69
N SER A 32 -18.54 -11.81 22.08
CA SER A 32 -19.22 -11.94 20.79
C SER A 32 -18.28 -12.13 19.59
N GLU A 33 -17.12 -11.46 19.60
CA GLU A 33 -16.18 -11.47 18.48
C GLU A 33 -14.72 -11.47 18.95
N LEU A 34 -13.85 -12.01 18.10
CA LEU A 34 -12.40 -11.99 18.28
C LEU A 34 -11.73 -11.40 17.04
N ALA A 35 -10.96 -10.32 17.17
CA ALA A 35 -10.10 -9.82 16.10
C ALA A 35 -8.66 -10.25 16.36
N VAL A 36 -8.04 -10.90 15.39
CA VAL A 36 -6.62 -11.23 15.37
C VAL A 36 -5.94 -10.34 14.35
N VAL A 37 -5.05 -9.47 14.84
CA VAL A 37 -4.32 -8.51 14.02
C VAL A 37 -2.84 -8.89 14.04
N ILE A 38 -2.26 -9.10 12.87
CA ILE A 38 -0.85 -9.47 12.73
C ILE A 38 -0.09 -8.37 11.99
N ASP A 39 0.93 -7.86 12.66
CA ASP A 39 1.93 -7.00 12.07
C ASP A 39 2.91 -7.83 11.23
N MET A 40 2.93 -7.58 9.92
CA MET A 40 3.79 -8.28 8.96
C MET A 40 5.21 -7.70 8.87
N SER A 41 5.72 -7.02 9.89
CA SER A 41 7.15 -6.68 9.91
C SER A 41 8.02 -7.93 9.96
N ASP A 42 9.20 -7.85 9.34
CA ASP A 42 10.15 -8.96 9.21
C ASP A 42 10.41 -9.67 10.55
N GLY A 43 10.31 -11.00 10.53
CA GLY A 43 10.54 -11.85 11.70
C GLY A 43 9.31 -12.14 12.57
N ASN A 44 8.22 -11.35 12.48
CA ASN A 44 7.01 -11.61 13.27
C ASN A 44 6.27 -12.85 12.79
N ILE A 45 6.09 -13.02 11.48
CA ILE A 45 5.31 -14.11 10.89
C ILE A 45 5.80 -15.49 11.36
N ALA A 46 7.12 -15.70 11.41
CA ALA A 46 7.68 -16.98 11.86
C ALA A 46 7.36 -17.26 13.34
N LYS A 47 7.47 -16.23 14.21
CA LYS A 47 7.16 -16.32 15.64
C LYS A 47 5.67 -16.54 15.88
N VAL A 48 4.82 -15.85 15.12
CA VAL A 48 3.37 -15.99 15.18
C VAL A 48 2.96 -17.39 14.73
N LYS A 49 3.55 -17.92 13.65
CA LYS A 49 3.33 -19.29 13.19
C LYS A 49 3.70 -20.32 14.26
N GLU A 50 4.85 -20.16 14.90
CA GLU A 50 5.28 -21.04 15.99
C GLU A 50 4.35 -20.96 17.20
N PHE A 51 3.91 -19.75 17.55
CA PHE A 51 2.94 -19.48 18.61
C PHE A 51 1.61 -20.20 18.37
N TRP A 52 1.10 -20.19 17.13
CA TRP A 52 -0.15 -20.85 16.76
C TRP A 52 -0.01 -22.38 16.60
N LYS A 53 1.08 -22.87 16.00
CA LYS A 53 1.32 -24.32 15.84
C LYS A 53 1.31 -25.09 17.15
N ARG A 54 1.77 -24.45 18.23
CA ARG A 54 1.90 -25.09 19.55
C ARG A 54 0.58 -25.16 20.31
N ARG A 55 -0.49 -24.51 19.83
CA ARG A 55 -1.77 -24.47 20.54
C ARG A 55 -2.90 -25.07 19.71
N ASN A 56 -3.62 -26.01 20.31
CA ASN A 56 -4.84 -26.58 19.74
C ASN A 56 -6.03 -25.84 20.32
N VAL A 57 -6.31 -24.65 19.78
CA VAL A 57 -7.40 -23.80 20.23
C VAL A 57 -8.58 -23.93 19.29
N SER A 58 -9.76 -24.20 19.85
CA SER A 58 -11.05 -24.11 19.17
C SER A 58 -11.90 -23.08 19.89
N ARG A 59 -12.50 -22.15 19.15
CA ARG A 59 -13.46 -21.17 19.68
C ARG A 59 -14.62 -21.10 18.69
N GLU A 60 -15.84 -21.17 19.21
CA GLU A 60 -17.03 -20.86 18.43
C GLU A 60 -17.29 -19.34 18.51
N GLY A 61 -17.40 -18.67 17.36
CA GLY A 61 -17.68 -17.24 17.29
C GLY A 61 -17.08 -16.58 16.05
N LYS A 62 -17.46 -15.32 15.82
CA LYS A 62 -16.97 -14.57 14.66
C LYS A 62 -15.53 -14.13 14.87
N ILE A 63 -14.62 -14.63 14.05
CA ILE A 63 -13.20 -14.27 14.10
C ILE A 63 -12.89 -13.33 12.94
N PHE A 64 -12.40 -12.14 13.24
CA PHE A 64 -11.85 -11.23 12.23
C PHE A 64 -10.35 -11.43 12.16
N PHE A 65 -9.84 -11.76 10.99
CA PHE A 65 -8.42 -11.87 10.77
C PHE A 65 -7.92 -10.73 9.90
N GLY A 66 -6.94 -9.97 10.39
CA GLY A 66 -6.36 -8.84 9.67
C GLY A 66 -4.84 -8.83 9.73
N ALA A 67 -4.22 -8.37 8.64
CA ALA A 67 -2.77 -8.25 8.53
C ALA A 67 -2.36 -6.85 8.09
N ILE A 68 -1.27 -6.36 8.69
CA ILE A 68 -0.76 -5.00 8.48
C ILE A 68 0.54 -5.09 7.66
N ASP A 69 0.52 -4.61 6.42
CA ASP A 69 1.68 -4.51 5.51
C ASP A 69 1.90 -3.07 5.03
N GLY A 70 2.99 -2.41 5.37
CA GLY A 70 3.20 -1.04 4.88
C GLY A 70 2.05 -0.03 5.18
N LEU A 71 1.55 0.60 4.13
CA LEU A 71 0.42 1.53 4.19
C LEU A 71 -0.91 0.87 3.78
N ASP A 72 -0.85 -0.39 3.32
CA ASP A 72 -1.98 -1.15 2.83
C ASP A 72 -2.39 -2.19 3.89
N TYR A 73 -3.69 -2.38 4.07
CA TYR A 73 -4.23 -3.40 4.94
C TYR A 73 -4.93 -4.43 4.07
N GLU A 74 -4.63 -5.71 4.27
CA GLU A 74 -5.44 -6.75 3.67
C GLU A 74 -6.73 -6.87 4.51
N THR A 75 -7.87 -6.81 3.82
CA THR A 75 -9.21 -6.73 4.45
C THR A 75 -9.45 -7.87 5.42
N ALA A 76 -10.11 -7.55 6.53
CA ALA A 76 -10.54 -8.51 7.53
C ALA A 76 -11.33 -9.64 6.87
N VAL A 77 -10.88 -10.88 7.03
CA VAL A 77 -11.62 -12.06 6.61
C VAL A 77 -12.36 -12.58 7.84
N ASP A 78 -13.66 -12.82 7.66
CA ASP A 78 -14.48 -13.53 8.65
C ASP A 78 -14.10 -15.01 8.59
N LEU A 79 -13.50 -15.53 9.67
CA LEU A 79 -13.14 -16.92 9.82
C LEU A 79 -14.10 -17.61 10.79
N GLU A 80 -14.44 -18.86 10.48
CA GLU A 80 -15.30 -19.70 11.33
C GLU A 80 -14.46 -20.49 12.37
N ASP A 81 -13.19 -20.78 12.07
CA ASP A 81 -12.27 -21.53 12.94
C ASP A 81 -10.92 -20.80 13.11
N LEU A 82 -10.42 -20.77 14.34
CA LEU A 82 -9.07 -20.29 14.67
C LEU A 82 -7.96 -21.06 13.95
N ARG A 83 -8.21 -22.31 13.52
CA ARG A 83 -7.24 -23.08 12.73
C ARG A 83 -6.97 -22.45 11.36
N GLU A 84 -7.96 -21.80 10.77
CA GLU A 84 -7.82 -21.10 9.49
C GLU A 84 -6.87 -19.90 9.59
N VAL A 85 -6.74 -19.30 10.78
CA VAL A 85 -5.76 -18.21 11.03
C VAL A 85 -4.35 -18.68 10.69
N ALA A 86 -3.97 -19.90 11.11
CA ALA A 86 -2.63 -20.42 10.85
C ALA A 86 -2.36 -20.66 9.36
N GLU A 87 -3.37 -21.10 8.60
CA GLU A 87 -3.27 -21.28 7.16
C GLU A 87 -3.17 -19.92 6.44
N ARG A 88 -3.94 -18.93 6.86
CA ARG A 88 -3.88 -17.57 6.28
C ARG A 88 -2.59 -16.83 6.56
N VAL A 89 -1.98 -17.07 7.72
CA VAL A 89 -0.64 -16.56 8.03
C VAL A 89 0.41 -17.07 7.01
N GLU A 90 0.25 -18.27 6.45
CA GLU A 90 1.13 -18.77 5.39
C GLU A 90 0.94 -18.05 4.06
N ASP A 91 -0.32 -17.82 3.66
CA ASP A 91 -0.65 -17.12 2.41
C ASP A 91 -0.10 -15.68 2.41
N LEU A 92 -0.13 -15.02 3.57
CA LEU A 92 0.34 -13.66 3.75
C LEU A 92 1.85 -13.49 3.51
N ARG A 93 2.66 -14.52 3.81
CA ARG A 93 4.11 -14.47 3.60
C ARG A 93 4.49 -14.27 2.14
N LEU A 94 3.65 -14.75 1.21
CA LEU A 94 3.90 -14.62 -0.23
C LEU A 94 3.62 -13.20 -0.76
N LYS A 95 2.94 -12.35 0.03
CA LYS A 95 2.43 -11.04 -0.39
C LYS A 95 3.15 -9.85 0.24
N GLN A 96 4.09 -10.07 1.16
CA GLN A 96 4.78 -9.01 1.91
C GLN A 96 5.46 -7.99 0.96
N ARG A 97 5.02 -6.73 1.00
CA ARG A 97 5.36 -5.70 -0.01
C ARG A 97 6.09 -4.47 0.54
N SER A 98 6.00 -4.11 1.82
CA SER A 98 6.77 -2.96 2.36
C SER A 98 6.76 -2.80 3.90
N TYR A 99 7.75 -2.09 4.45
CA TYR A 99 7.77 -1.69 5.86
C TYR A 99 6.67 -0.66 6.16
N ALA A 100 5.89 -0.91 7.22
CA ALA A 100 4.83 -0.01 7.69
C ALA A 100 5.32 0.94 8.77
N SER A 101 4.79 2.16 8.75
CA SER A 101 4.95 3.17 9.80
C SER A 101 4.24 2.75 11.09
N SER A 102 4.79 3.13 12.25
CA SER A 102 4.16 2.96 13.59
C SER A 102 2.78 3.62 13.67
N SER A 103 2.58 4.73 12.96
CA SER A 103 1.28 5.40 12.82
C SER A 103 0.21 4.57 12.10
N GLY A 104 0.63 3.69 11.18
CA GLY A 104 -0.25 2.79 10.46
C GLY A 104 -0.88 1.74 11.37
N LEU A 105 -0.10 1.25 12.36
CA LEU A 105 -0.55 0.25 13.34
C LEU A 105 -1.75 0.76 14.15
N LEU A 106 -1.62 1.94 14.77
CA LEU A 106 -2.69 2.50 15.61
C LEU A 106 -3.93 2.89 14.80
N ARG A 107 -3.75 3.46 13.61
CA ARG A 107 -4.89 3.77 12.72
C ARG A 107 -5.63 2.51 12.30
N TYR A 108 -4.91 1.42 12.06
CA TYR A 108 -5.51 0.14 11.77
C TYR A 108 -6.30 -0.40 12.96
N LEU A 109 -5.72 -0.39 14.17
CA LEU A 109 -6.42 -0.79 15.39
C LEU A 109 -7.72 0.01 15.58
N LEU A 110 -7.67 1.33 15.42
CA LEU A 110 -8.86 2.20 15.49
C LEU A 110 -9.94 1.79 14.49
N LYS A 111 -9.54 1.48 13.26
CA LYS A 111 -10.45 1.02 12.22
C LYS A 111 -11.08 -0.33 12.58
N THR A 112 -10.28 -1.32 12.96
CA THR A 112 -10.75 -2.66 13.38
C THR A 112 -11.69 -2.55 14.57
N MET A 113 -11.33 -1.79 15.61
CA MET A 113 -12.18 -1.59 16.78
C MET A 113 -13.47 -0.86 16.43
N SER A 114 -13.46 0.02 15.43
CA SER A 114 -14.66 0.70 14.95
C SER A 114 -15.64 -0.24 14.25
N THR A 115 -15.17 -1.34 13.64
CA THR A 115 -16.03 -2.35 13.01
C THR A 115 -16.47 -3.46 13.95
N MET A 116 -15.74 -3.72 15.03
CA MET A 116 -16.09 -4.76 16.01
C MET A 116 -17.35 -4.41 16.83
N ALA A 117 -18.07 -5.44 17.26
CA ALA A 117 -19.14 -5.34 18.25
C ALA A 117 -18.63 -4.85 19.63
N LYS A 118 -19.57 -4.53 20.51
CA LYS A 118 -19.25 -4.25 21.91
C LYS A 118 -18.87 -5.55 22.63
N GLU A 119 -18.05 -5.42 23.66
CA GLU A 119 -17.54 -6.53 24.49
C GLU A 119 -16.77 -7.58 23.68
N SER A 120 -16.10 -7.16 22.61
CA SER A 120 -15.25 -8.04 21.80
C SER A 120 -13.81 -8.09 22.32
N ASP A 121 -13.02 -8.97 21.73
CA ASP A 121 -11.61 -9.19 22.07
C ASP A 121 -10.72 -8.89 20.88
N LEU A 122 -9.62 -8.17 21.08
CA LEU A 122 -8.62 -7.89 20.04
C LEU A 122 -7.25 -8.41 20.50
N VAL A 123 -6.61 -9.22 19.67
CA VAL A 123 -5.25 -9.73 19.87
C VAL A 123 -4.36 -9.14 18.79
N LEU A 124 -3.34 -8.39 19.22
CA LEU A 124 -2.36 -7.78 18.34
C LEU A 124 -1.02 -8.50 18.46
N PHE A 125 -0.51 -9.03 17.36
CA PHE A 125 0.86 -9.50 17.25
C PHE A 125 1.71 -8.40 16.60
N THR A 126 2.65 -7.82 17.34
CA THR A 126 3.52 -6.76 16.79
C THR A 126 4.91 -6.77 17.43
N GLY A 127 5.90 -6.35 16.64
CA GLY A 127 7.25 -6.08 17.10
C GLY A 127 7.65 -4.62 16.90
N ARG A 128 6.67 -3.74 16.64
CA ARG A 128 6.91 -2.32 16.36
C ARG A 128 6.67 -1.45 17.56
N THR A 129 7.58 -0.50 17.75
CA THR A 129 7.44 0.56 18.73
C THR A 129 6.36 1.53 18.29
N VAL A 130 5.71 2.17 19.26
CA VAL A 130 4.63 3.11 18.98
C VAL A 130 4.89 4.42 19.71
N GLU A 131 5.04 5.50 18.95
CA GLU A 131 5.52 6.80 19.45
C GLU A 131 4.47 7.93 19.34
N GLU A 132 3.32 7.68 18.69
CA GLU A 132 2.31 8.71 18.43
C GLU A 132 1.28 8.82 19.57
N GLU A 133 1.56 9.66 20.57
CA GLU A 133 0.65 9.90 21.71
C GLU A 133 -0.81 10.21 21.37
N PRO A 134 -1.15 11.06 20.37
CA PRO A 134 -2.54 11.39 20.07
C PRO A 134 -3.36 10.16 19.66
N LEU A 135 -2.73 9.21 18.96
CA LEU A 135 -3.39 7.98 18.52
C LEU A 135 -3.50 6.96 19.64
N HIS A 136 -2.60 6.95 20.62
CA HIS A 136 -2.72 6.12 21.83
C HIS A 136 -4.01 6.43 22.57
N LYS A 137 -4.27 7.72 22.78
CA LYS A 137 -5.49 8.19 23.45
C LYS A 137 -6.74 7.78 22.69
N ALA A 138 -6.75 7.93 21.37
CA ALA A 138 -7.89 7.52 20.55
C ALA A 138 -8.17 6.01 20.66
N VAL A 139 -7.14 5.16 20.69
CA VAL A 139 -7.30 3.70 20.86
C VAL A 139 -7.86 3.37 22.24
N LEU A 140 -7.38 4.04 23.29
CA LEU A 140 -7.90 3.91 24.65
C LEU A 140 -9.37 4.32 24.75
N ASP A 141 -9.72 5.48 24.21
CA ASP A 141 -11.09 6.00 24.21
C ASP A 141 -12.02 5.02 23.48
N LYS A 142 -11.59 4.48 22.33
CA LYS A 142 -12.38 3.51 21.56
C LYS A 142 -12.49 2.15 22.27
N SER A 143 -11.43 1.68 22.91
CA SER A 143 -11.43 0.45 23.71
C SER A 143 -12.43 0.57 24.86
N SER A 144 -12.40 1.69 25.57
CA SER A 144 -13.30 1.98 26.68
C SER A 144 -14.76 2.10 26.22
N GLU A 145 -15.02 2.87 25.15
CA GLU A 145 -16.36 3.08 24.57
C GLU A 145 -17.06 1.76 24.20
N LYS A 146 -16.31 0.80 23.65
CA LYS A 146 -16.84 -0.49 23.19
C LYS A 146 -16.57 -1.66 24.13
N HIS A 147 -15.88 -1.44 25.25
CA HIS A 147 -15.42 -2.47 26.17
C HIS A 147 -14.59 -3.58 25.49
N ILE A 148 -13.79 -3.20 24.49
CA ILE A 148 -12.91 -4.12 23.75
C ILE A 148 -11.65 -4.36 24.58
N ARG A 149 -11.38 -5.62 24.93
CA ARG A 149 -10.10 -5.99 25.57
C ARG A 149 -9.03 -6.07 24.50
N VAL A 150 -7.89 -5.39 24.71
CA VAL A 150 -6.77 -5.37 23.76
C VAL A 150 -5.59 -6.11 24.38
N SER A 151 -5.34 -7.32 23.91
CA SER A 151 -4.15 -8.08 24.28
C SER A 151 -3.07 -7.93 23.22
N VAL A 152 -1.82 -7.82 23.66
CA VAL A 152 -0.67 -7.63 22.79
C VAL A 152 0.31 -8.77 23.01
N VAL A 153 0.74 -9.37 21.90
CA VAL A 153 1.83 -10.35 21.86
C VAL A 153 3.01 -9.68 21.18
N TRP A 154 3.97 -9.27 21.98
CA TRP A 154 5.19 -8.61 21.54
C TRP A 154 6.15 -9.60 20.91
N THR A 155 6.50 -9.35 19.65
CA THR A 155 7.42 -10.16 18.85
C THR A 155 8.72 -9.43 18.52
N GLY A 156 8.88 -8.19 18.98
CA GLY A 156 10.07 -7.37 18.74
C GLY A 156 11.29 -7.85 19.53
N ASN A 157 12.48 -7.51 19.05
CA ASN A 157 13.74 -7.86 19.73
C ASN A 157 14.16 -6.79 20.75
N THR A 158 13.56 -5.60 20.69
CA THR A 158 13.81 -4.48 21.60
C THR A 158 12.65 -4.33 22.58
N THR A 159 12.91 -3.75 23.74
CA THR A 159 11.88 -3.34 24.71
C THR A 159 11.62 -1.84 24.66
N GLU A 160 12.34 -1.09 23.83
CA GLU A 160 12.17 0.35 23.70
C GLU A 160 10.83 0.66 23.04
N GLY A 161 10.02 1.55 23.60
CA GLY A 161 8.76 2.00 23.01
C GLY A 161 7.59 1.01 23.10
N ILE A 162 7.66 0.03 24.01
CA ILE A 162 6.55 -0.92 24.29
C ILE A 162 5.53 -0.36 25.28
N GLU A 163 5.90 0.70 25.99
CA GLU A 163 5.19 1.29 27.12
C GLU A 163 3.79 1.74 26.72
N ALA A 164 3.65 2.33 25.54
CA ALA A 164 2.35 2.73 25.00
C ALA A 164 1.40 1.53 24.81
N LEU A 165 1.91 0.43 24.24
CA LEU A 165 1.12 -0.78 24.06
C LEU A 165 0.78 -1.42 25.41
N ARG A 166 1.70 -1.39 26.38
CA ARG A 166 1.43 -1.86 27.74
C ARG A 166 0.31 -1.08 28.42
N VAL A 167 0.34 0.26 28.32
CA VAL A 167 -0.72 1.12 28.86
C VAL A 167 -2.07 0.82 28.21
N ILE A 168 -2.11 0.61 26.88
CA ILE A 168 -3.33 0.22 26.16
C ILE A 168 -3.86 -1.13 26.67
N THR A 169 -2.98 -2.10 26.83
CA THR A 169 -3.35 -3.43 27.29
C THR A 169 -3.85 -3.43 28.73
N GLU A 170 -3.15 -2.76 29.65
CA GLU A 170 -3.57 -2.66 31.05
C GLU A 170 -4.90 -1.92 31.20
N SER A 171 -5.07 -0.80 30.50
CA SER A 171 -6.30 0.02 30.55
C SER A 171 -7.51 -0.72 29.99
N SER A 172 -7.31 -1.52 28.95
CA SER A 172 -8.37 -2.32 28.33
C SER A 172 -8.65 -3.64 29.06
N LYS A 173 -7.93 -3.94 30.16
CA LYS A 173 -7.97 -5.23 30.87
C LYS A 173 -7.59 -6.42 29.98
N GLY A 174 -6.71 -6.18 29.01
CA GLY A 174 -6.08 -7.21 28.19
C GLY A 174 -4.84 -7.79 28.88
N THR A 175 -4.08 -8.55 28.10
CA THR A 175 -2.86 -9.25 28.52
C THR A 175 -1.70 -8.91 27.58
N PHE A 176 -0.51 -8.67 28.16
CA PHE A 176 0.69 -8.28 27.41
C PHE A 176 1.73 -9.39 27.55
N ASP A 177 1.98 -10.12 26.47
CA ASP A 177 2.97 -11.21 26.43
C ASP A 177 4.17 -10.83 25.59
N VAL A 178 5.34 -11.36 25.95
CA VAL A 178 6.59 -11.18 25.20
C VAL A 178 7.08 -12.53 24.70
N ILE A 179 7.18 -12.70 23.38
CA ILE A 179 7.81 -13.89 22.78
C ILE A 179 9.33 -13.68 22.77
N ALA A 180 10.00 -14.17 23.82
CA ALA A 180 11.45 -14.12 23.91
C ALA A 180 12.12 -14.94 22.79
N ASN A 181 13.11 -14.34 22.11
CA ASN A 181 13.94 -15.05 21.13
C ASN A 181 14.75 -16.15 21.83
N GLN A 182 14.47 -17.42 21.53
CA GLN A 182 15.49 -18.46 21.67
C GLN A 182 16.42 -18.42 20.46
N VAL A 183 17.25 -17.37 20.35
CA VAL A 183 18.40 -17.40 19.45
C VAL A 183 19.61 -17.85 20.26
N SER A 184 20.13 -19.00 19.86
CA SER A 184 21.36 -19.66 20.29
C SER A 184 22.48 -18.69 20.72
N GLY A 185 22.83 -18.73 22.01
CA GLY A 185 24.20 -18.51 22.47
C GLY A 185 24.68 -17.06 22.63
N GLU A 186 24.14 -16.32 23.58
CA GLU A 186 24.87 -15.19 24.19
C GLU A 186 24.52 -15.05 25.68
N LYS A 187 25.52 -14.67 26.48
CA LYS A 187 25.52 -14.72 27.94
C LYS A 187 24.41 -13.85 28.54
N LYS A 188 23.70 -14.46 29.50
CA LYS A 188 22.76 -13.84 30.44
C LYS A 188 23.44 -12.65 31.14
N LEU A 189 22.87 -11.46 30.99
CA LEU A 189 23.16 -10.32 31.87
C LEU A 189 22.17 -10.38 33.04
N ASP A 190 22.69 -10.36 34.25
CA ASP A 190 21.91 -10.49 35.48
C ASP A 190 20.95 -9.30 35.64
N SER A 191 19.70 -9.62 35.94
CA SER A 191 18.63 -8.67 36.23
C SER A 191 18.81 -8.12 37.64
N GLU A 192 19.24 -6.86 37.75
CA GLU A 192 19.07 -6.07 38.97
C GLU A 192 17.62 -5.60 39.09
N GLU A 193 17.07 -5.86 40.27
CA GLU A 193 15.72 -5.56 40.71
C GLU A 193 15.59 -4.04 40.96
N VAL A 194 15.02 -3.31 40.01
CA VAL A 194 14.72 -1.88 40.20
C VAL A 194 13.43 -1.74 41.01
N VAL A 195 13.60 -1.56 42.32
CA VAL A 195 12.55 -1.14 43.25
C VAL A 195 12.28 0.35 43.01
N LEU A 196 11.15 0.69 42.38
CA LEU A 196 10.67 2.07 42.29
C LEU A 196 9.90 2.44 43.56
N GLN A 197 10.48 3.35 44.36
CA GLN A 197 9.77 4.06 45.43
C GLN A 197 8.87 5.17 44.85
N PRO A 198 7.68 5.42 45.41
CA PRO A 198 6.83 6.53 44.99
C PRO A 198 7.24 7.83 45.70
N ARG A 199 7.95 8.71 45.01
CA ARG A 199 8.10 10.13 45.41
C ARG A 199 8.04 11.03 44.17
N LEU A 200 6.91 11.70 44.01
CA LEU A 200 6.71 13.10 43.57
C LEU A 200 5.31 13.25 42.93
N LEU A 201 4.30 13.25 43.78
CA LEU A 201 2.96 13.78 43.46
C LEU A 201 2.45 14.49 44.72
N SER A 202 3.10 15.60 45.06
CA SER A 202 2.60 16.58 46.02
C SER A 202 3.31 17.90 45.79
N LYS A 203 2.78 18.69 44.86
CA LYS A 203 2.83 20.16 44.82
C LYS A 203 2.18 20.60 43.52
N MET A 204 0.87 20.83 43.59
CA MET A 204 0.15 21.87 42.84
C MET A 204 -1.33 21.76 43.24
N VAL A 205 -1.60 22.25 44.45
CA VAL A 205 -2.94 22.66 44.88
C VAL A 205 -2.78 24.07 45.42
N GLU A 206 -3.69 24.94 44.97
CA GLU A 206 -4.12 26.27 45.48
C GLU A 206 -4.01 27.40 44.44
N PRO A 207 -4.90 28.43 44.51
CA PRO A 207 -6.36 28.29 44.47
C PRO A 207 -7.02 29.33 43.51
N GLU A 208 -8.24 29.05 43.09
CA GLU A 208 -9.14 30.08 42.56
C GLU A 208 -9.58 31.01 43.69
N GLY A 209 -9.30 32.31 43.56
CA GLY A 209 -9.84 33.32 44.45
C GLY A 209 -9.00 34.58 44.49
N GLU A 210 -9.26 35.51 43.57
CA GLU A 210 -9.20 36.98 43.74
C GLU A 210 -9.14 37.67 42.36
N PHE A 211 -10.28 37.71 41.65
CA PHE A 211 -10.44 38.61 40.50
C PHE A 211 -11.86 39.21 40.47
N GLN A 212 -12.32 39.68 41.63
CA GLN A 212 -13.61 40.35 41.79
C GLN A 212 -13.57 41.60 42.66
N ARG A 213 -12.39 42.20 42.84
CA ARG A 213 -12.24 43.52 43.47
C ARG A 213 -11.23 44.36 42.73
N ARG A 214 -11.70 45.04 41.69
CA ARG A 214 -11.24 46.35 41.18
C ARG A 214 -11.72 46.47 39.74
N MET A 215 -12.78 47.24 39.55
CA MET A 215 -13.08 48.10 38.40
C MET A 215 -14.55 48.52 38.56
N GLY A 216 -14.76 49.44 39.50
CA GLY A 216 -15.95 50.27 39.65
C GLY A 216 -15.48 51.71 39.86
N GLU A 217 -16.29 52.66 39.39
CA GLU A 217 -16.04 54.12 39.24
C GLU A 217 -15.18 54.46 38.01
N ILE A 218 -15.72 55.06 36.95
CA ILE A 218 -16.26 56.43 36.79
C ILE A 218 -17.07 56.35 35.46
N THR A 219 -18.30 56.83 35.24
CA THR A 219 -18.97 58.13 35.48
C THR A 219 -20.50 57.96 35.28
N SER A 220 -21.30 58.63 36.12
CA SER A 220 -22.64 59.17 35.79
C SER A 220 -22.49 60.25 34.71
N GLU A 221 -23.43 60.59 33.83
CA GLU A 221 -24.80 61.05 34.05
C GLU A 221 -25.34 61.45 32.64
N GLY A 222 -26.64 61.29 32.37
CA GLY A 222 -27.24 61.81 31.12
C GLY A 222 -28.53 61.11 30.68
N GLU A 223 -29.65 61.66 31.12
CA GLU A 223 -31.03 61.35 30.70
C GLU A 223 -31.24 61.55 29.18
N ASP A 224 -32.03 60.70 28.51
CA ASP A 224 -33.45 60.95 28.20
C ASP A 224 -33.97 59.99 27.09
N LYS A 225 -35.28 59.76 27.15
CA LYS A 225 -36.20 58.92 26.36
C LYS A 225 -35.84 58.64 24.88
N THR A 226 -36.04 57.39 24.43
CA THR A 226 -37.15 57.00 23.51
C THR A 226 -37.14 55.51 23.10
N LEU A 227 -38.25 54.83 23.41
CA LEU A 227 -39.05 53.95 22.56
C LEU A 227 -38.38 53.06 21.47
N LYS A 228 -38.57 51.73 21.65
CA LYS A 228 -39.10 50.70 20.70
C LYS A 228 -38.21 49.47 20.46
N LYS A 229 -38.68 48.35 21.02
CA LYS A 229 -39.00 47.09 20.34
C LYS A 229 -37.99 46.65 19.26
N MET A 230 -37.02 45.81 19.62
CA MET A 230 -36.50 44.80 18.69
C MET A 230 -36.13 43.51 19.40
N GLU A 231 -36.89 42.51 18.99
CA GLU A 231 -36.70 41.06 18.98
C GLU A 231 -35.29 40.53 19.25
N ARG A 232 -35.27 39.50 20.08
CA ARG A 232 -34.10 38.77 20.58
C ARG A 232 -33.44 37.97 19.45
N VAL A 233 -32.51 38.58 18.72
CA VAL A 233 -31.59 37.85 17.83
C VAL A 233 -30.51 37.19 18.70
N ARG A 234 -30.60 35.85 18.84
CA ARG A 234 -29.49 35.04 19.37
C ARG A 234 -28.40 35.02 18.29
N PHE A 235 -27.27 35.65 18.58
CA PHE A 235 -26.05 35.43 17.80
C PHE A 235 -25.61 33.97 17.99
N PRO A 236 -25.30 33.22 16.92
CA PRO A 236 -24.64 31.93 17.08
C PRO A 236 -23.27 32.15 17.72
N GLU A 237 -22.92 31.28 18.67
CA GLU A 237 -21.58 31.22 19.26
C GLU A 237 -20.54 31.20 18.15
N LYS A 238 -19.57 32.13 18.21
CA LYS A 238 -18.41 32.12 17.34
C LYS A 238 -17.61 30.86 17.65
N LYS A 239 -17.74 29.83 16.81
CA LYS A 239 -16.81 28.70 16.77
C LYS A 239 -15.39 29.21 16.57
N SER A 240 -14.43 28.58 17.25
CA SER A 240 -13.04 28.97 17.13
C SER A 240 -12.52 28.71 15.70
N PRO A 241 -11.49 29.44 15.23
CA PRO A 241 -10.88 29.19 13.92
C PRO A 241 -10.41 27.73 13.73
N GLU A 242 -10.03 27.06 14.82
CA GLU A 242 -9.61 25.65 14.80
C GLU A 242 -10.79 24.70 14.61
N GLU A 243 -11.95 24.98 15.23
CA GLU A 243 -13.16 24.17 15.06
C GLU A 243 -13.72 24.27 13.64
N MET A 244 -13.67 25.45 13.00
CA MET A 244 -14.05 25.62 11.59
C MET A 244 -13.12 24.85 10.64
N LEU A 245 -11.83 24.73 10.97
CA LEU A 245 -10.87 23.98 10.15
C LEU A 245 -11.11 22.47 10.22
N VAL A 246 -11.43 21.95 11.42
CA VAL A 246 -11.72 20.53 11.66
C VAL A 246 -13.05 20.12 11.01
N GLU A 247 -14.08 20.96 11.07
CA GLU A 247 -15.38 20.70 10.43
C GLU A 247 -15.26 20.72 8.89
N GLY A 248 -14.52 21.69 8.34
CA GLY A 248 -14.22 21.75 6.91
C GLY A 248 -13.43 20.54 6.39
N MET A 249 -12.49 20.00 7.18
CA MET A 249 -11.77 18.77 6.84
C MET A 249 -12.64 17.51 6.94
N SER A 250 -13.60 17.47 7.86
CA SER A 250 -14.57 16.36 7.98
C SER A 250 -15.52 16.32 6.78
N ASP A 251 -16.02 17.48 6.36
CA ASP A 251 -16.92 17.57 5.21
C ASP A 251 -16.18 17.33 3.89
N LEU A 252 -14.92 17.78 3.78
CA LEU A 252 -14.05 17.41 2.66
C LEU A 252 -13.80 15.89 2.62
N SER A 253 -13.51 15.27 3.77
CA SER A 253 -13.33 13.82 3.87
C SER A 253 -14.58 13.04 3.46
N LYS A 254 -15.78 13.48 3.86
CA LYS A 254 -17.06 12.88 3.46
C LYS A 254 -17.35 13.06 1.98
N SER A 255 -16.99 14.22 1.40
CA SER A 255 -17.14 14.46 -0.04
C SER A 255 -16.16 13.65 -0.89
N ILE A 256 -14.92 13.47 -0.43
CA ILE A 256 -13.93 12.56 -1.02
C ILE A 256 -14.42 11.10 -0.94
N GLN A 257 -14.99 10.68 0.19
CA GLN A 257 -15.57 9.35 0.34
C GLN A 257 -16.77 9.10 -0.58
N ARG A 258 -17.63 10.12 -0.78
CA ARG A 258 -18.75 10.04 -1.71
C ARG A 258 -18.29 10.00 -3.17
N GLN A 259 -17.20 10.69 -3.53
CA GLN A 259 -16.58 10.58 -4.86
C GLN A 259 -15.88 9.22 -5.08
N GLN A 260 -15.26 8.64 -4.04
CA GLN A 260 -14.60 7.33 -4.14
C GLN A 260 -15.57 6.15 -4.31
N GLN A 261 -16.85 6.34 -3.99
CA GLN A 261 -17.87 5.29 -4.10
C GLN A 261 -18.50 5.16 -5.50
N SER A 262 -18.21 6.07 -6.44
CA SER A 262 -18.78 6.02 -7.80
C SER A 262 -17.76 6.07 -8.95
N THR A 263 -16.45 6.06 -8.69
CA THR A 263 -15.46 6.03 -9.78
C THR A 263 -14.28 5.13 -9.43
N VAL A 264 -14.06 4.10 -10.24
CA VAL A 264 -12.97 3.12 -10.19
C VAL A 264 -11.58 3.74 -10.46
N GLU A 265 -11.50 5.06 -10.66
CA GLU A 265 -10.24 5.77 -10.85
C GLU A 265 -9.49 5.94 -9.53
N GLN A 266 -8.30 5.33 -9.45
CA GLN A 266 -7.42 5.47 -8.30
C GLN A 266 -6.81 6.86 -8.27
N PHE A 267 -7.31 7.72 -7.38
CA PHE A 267 -6.74 9.02 -7.15
C PHE A 267 -5.36 8.91 -6.49
N VAL A 268 -4.31 9.35 -7.19
CA VAL A 268 -2.92 9.35 -6.70
C VAL A 268 -2.58 10.73 -6.14
N PRO A 269 -2.46 10.89 -4.80
CA PRO A 269 -2.33 12.21 -4.16
C PRO A 269 -1.00 12.92 -4.47
N MET A 270 0.05 12.15 -4.71
CA MET A 270 1.38 12.67 -5.01
C MET A 270 2.10 11.73 -5.97
N ILE A 271 2.82 12.29 -6.93
CA ILE A 271 3.60 11.54 -7.91
C ILE A 271 5.07 11.92 -7.73
N VAL A 272 5.95 10.90 -7.76
CA VAL A 272 7.40 11.05 -7.71
C VAL A 272 8.00 10.24 -8.86
N GLU A 273 8.58 10.94 -9.83
CA GLU A 273 9.19 10.34 -11.01
C GLU A 273 10.62 10.85 -11.23
N VAL A 274 11.49 10.02 -11.81
CA VAL A 274 12.82 10.47 -12.25
C VAL A 274 12.63 11.42 -13.42
N SER A 275 13.18 12.64 -13.40
CA SER A 275 12.99 13.61 -14.48
C SER A 275 13.55 13.14 -15.82
N SER A 276 12.96 13.59 -16.93
CA SER A 276 13.41 13.21 -18.29
C SER A 276 14.83 13.71 -18.59
N ILE A 277 15.26 14.79 -17.95
CA ILE A 277 16.61 15.36 -18.08
C ILE A 277 17.68 14.57 -17.32
N SER A 278 17.28 13.62 -16.48
CA SER A 278 18.22 12.81 -15.69
C SER A 278 18.79 11.69 -16.56
N SER A 279 20.11 11.53 -16.55
CA SER A 279 20.75 10.34 -17.10
C SER A 279 20.89 9.27 -16.01
N LEU A 280 20.43 8.06 -16.29
CA LEU A 280 20.64 6.90 -15.42
C LEU A 280 21.87 6.09 -15.80
N ILE A 281 22.54 6.44 -16.90
CA ILE A 281 23.79 5.82 -17.36
C ILE A 281 24.90 6.86 -17.18
N GLN A 282 25.85 6.56 -16.31
CA GLN A 282 26.83 7.54 -15.86
C GLN A 282 28.24 6.96 -15.77
N THR A 283 29.26 7.82 -15.87
CA THR A 283 30.64 7.42 -15.59
C THR A 283 30.91 7.36 -14.08
N PRO A 284 31.76 6.43 -13.60
CA PRO A 284 32.19 6.39 -12.20
C PRO A 284 32.82 7.70 -11.71
N GLY A 285 32.68 7.99 -10.41
CA GLY A 285 33.35 9.12 -9.73
C GLY A 285 32.39 10.14 -9.13
N SER A 286 32.87 11.37 -8.90
CA SER A 286 32.15 12.42 -8.18
C SER A 286 31.40 13.39 -9.10
N GLY A 287 30.49 14.18 -8.51
CA GLY A 287 29.82 15.30 -9.19
C GLY A 287 28.62 14.90 -10.06
N LYS A 288 27.98 13.79 -9.74
CA LYS A 288 26.83 13.27 -10.48
C LYS A 288 25.51 13.81 -9.94
N LYS A 289 24.50 13.91 -10.80
CA LYS A 289 23.18 14.46 -10.46
C LYS A 289 22.06 13.62 -11.05
N ILE A 290 21.00 13.43 -10.27
CA ILE A 290 19.69 12.97 -10.74
C ILE A 290 18.65 13.97 -10.28
N TYR A 291 17.70 14.26 -11.15
CA TYR A 291 16.55 15.09 -10.86
C TYR A 291 15.30 14.23 -10.72
N TYR A 292 14.48 14.55 -9.73
CA TYR A 292 13.16 13.97 -9.54
C TYR A 292 12.09 15.04 -9.74
N ASP A 293 11.06 14.74 -10.52
CA ASP A 293 9.88 15.58 -10.66
C ASP A 293 8.83 15.09 -9.63
N VAL A 294 8.48 15.97 -8.69
CA VAL A 294 7.49 15.70 -7.64
C VAL A 294 6.27 16.57 -7.88
N LYS A 295 5.09 15.96 -7.97
CA LYS A 295 3.83 16.65 -8.22
C LYS A 295 2.84 16.45 -7.09
N ASN A 296 2.23 17.54 -6.64
CA ASN A 296 1.10 17.53 -5.72
C ASN A 296 -0.21 17.43 -6.53
N ASN A 297 -0.93 16.32 -6.45
CA ASN A 297 -2.24 16.19 -7.10
C ASN A 297 -3.41 16.50 -6.14
N MET A 298 -3.13 16.83 -4.88
CA MET A 298 -4.15 17.19 -3.91
C MET A 298 -4.73 18.58 -4.21
N PRO A 299 -6.00 18.82 -3.85
CA PRO A 299 -6.60 20.16 -3.89
C PRO A 299 -6.09 21.09 -2.78
N LEU A 300 -5.10 20.67 -2.00
CA LEU A 300 -4.55 21.38 -0.84
C LEU A 300 -3.03 21.51 -0.97
N SER A 301 -2.47 22.58 -0.40
CA SER A 301 -1.02 22.78 -0.37
C SER A 301 -0.35 21.73 0.53
N MET A 302 0.77 21.17 0.08
CA MET A 302 1.49 20.11 0.78
C MET A 302 2.92 20.54 1.13
N PRO A 303 3.29 20.63 2.42
CA PRO A 303 4.68 20.78 2.83
C PRO A 303 5.39 19.43 2.78
N LEU A 304 6.31 19.32 1.83
CA LEU A 304 7.08 18.13 1.55
C LEU A 304 8.49 18.25 2.12
N ARG A 305 8.97 17.14 2.68
CA ARG A 305 10.37 16.88 2.98
C ARG A 305 10.87 15.78 2.04
N PHE A 306 12.02 16.03 1.42
CA PHE A 306 12.65 15.07 0.52
C PHE A 306 13.76 14.34 1.28
N VAL A 307 13.73 13.02 1.20
CA VAL A 307 14.67 12.15 1.92
C VAL A 307 15.23 11.09 0.97
N ILE A 308 16.46 10.66 1.26
CA ILE A 308 17.06 9.51 0.60
C ILE A 308 17.00 8.33 1.57
N GLY A 309 16.47 7.22 1.08
CA GLY A 309 16.46 5.93 1.76
C GLY A 309 17.77 5.16 1.55
N PRO A 310 17.72 3.82 1.62
CA PRO A 310 18.90 2.99 1.39
C PRO A 310 19.54 3.23 0.02
N THR A 311 20.88 3.26 -0.01
CA THR A 311 21.68 3.39 -1.23
C THR A 311 22.67 2.24 -1.35
N GLU A 312 22.97 1.84 -2.58
CA GLU A 312 23.97 0.81 -2.89
C GLU A 312 24.95 1.37 -3.91
N ASN A 313 26.25 1.15 -3.68
CA ASN A 313 27.36 1.62 -4.53
C ASN A 313 27.38 3.13 -4.83
N ILE A 314 26.59 3.91 -4.07
CA ILE A 314 26.40 5.35 -4.23
C ILE A 314 26.46 6.00 -2.85
N ARG A 315 27.07 7.17 -2.79
CA ARG A 315 27.00 8.08 -1.65
C ARG A 315 26.32 9.38 -2.07
N VAL A 316 25.23 9.72 -1.40
CA VAL A 316 24.54 11.01 -1.63
C VAL A 316 25.30 12.14 -0.95
N LEU A 317 25.50 13.22 -1.70
CA LEU A 317 26.20 14.42 -1.24
C LEU A 317 25.21 15.50 -0.82
N LYS A 318 24.14 15.72 -1.60
CA LYS A 318 23.20 16.83 -1.38
C LYS A 318 21.84 16.55 -2.02
N ILE A 319 20.79 17.09 -1.40
CA ILE A 319 19.44 17.18 -1.95
C ILE A 319 19.05 18.67 -1.99
N GLN A 320 18.54 19.16 -3.12
CA GLN A 320 18.12 20.55 -3.27
C GLN A 320 16.87 20.70 -4.15
N PRO A 321 15.80 21.35 -3.65
CA PRO A 321 15.59 21.73 -2.24
C PRO A 321 15.44 20.49 -1.34
N ALA A 322 15.72 20.61 -0.04
CA ALA A 322 15.49 19.52 0.92
C ALA A 322 14.03 19.49 1.44
N THR A 323 13.36 20.64 1.40
CA THR A 323 11.95 20.82 1.76
C THR A 323 11.30 21.81 0.81
N GLN A 324 10.02 21.63 0.51
CA GLN A 324 9.26 22.53 -0.35
C GLN A 324 7.77 22.46 0.00
N VAL A 325 7.09 23.61 0.00
CA VAL A 325 5.63 23.64 0.00
C VAL A 325 5.15 23.70 -1.44
N LEU A 326 4.34 22.71 -1.85
CA LEU A 326 3.71 22.67 -3.17
C LEU A 326 2.26 23.09 -3.08
N GLN A 327 1.85 24.02 -3.91
CA GLN A 327 0.46 24.39 -4.13
C GLN A 327 -0.31 23.25 -4.81
N PRO A 328 -1.65 23.29 -4.81
CA PRO A 328 -2.46 22.32 -5.53
C PRO A 328 -2.04 22.23 -7.01
N LEU A 329 -1.85 21.02 -7.51
CA LEU A 329 -1.43 20.72 -8.89
C LEU A 329 -0.03 21.22 -9.28
N GLU A 330 0.73 21.78 -8.34
CA GLU A 330 2.10 22.25 -8.56
C GLU A 330 3.09 21.07 -8.62
N SER A 331 4.12 21.25 -9.44
CA SER A 331 5.26 20.33 -9.54
C SER A 331 6.55 21.06 -9.18
N VAL A 332 7.46 20.38 -8.48
CA VAL A 332 8.83 20.82 -8.24
C VAL A 332 9.82 19.79 -8.77
N ARG A 333 10.98 20.27 -9.21
CA ARG A 333 12.12 19.44 -9.52
C ARG A 333 13.12 19.44 -8.37
N VAL A 334 13.48 18.26 -7.88
CA VAL A 334 14.44 18.07 -6.79
C VAL A 334 15.73 17.49 -7.36
N GLU A 335 16.84 18.18 -7.14
CA GLU A 335 18.18 17.75 -7.51
C GLU A 335 18.79 16.89 -6.39
N VAL A 336 19.26 15.69 -6.72
CA VAL A 336 20.03 14.81 -5.85
C VAL A 336 21.43 14.67 -6.43
N SER A 337 22.41 15.24 -5.74
CA SER A 337 23.83 15.11 -6.06
C SER A 337 24.42 13.90 -5.35
N PHE A 338 25.21 13.09 -6.06
CA PHE A 338 25.82 11.87 -5.53
C PHE A 338 27.20 11.60 -6.14
N GLU A 339 27.92 10.65 -5.54
CA GLU A 339 29.19 10.11 -6.03
C GLU A 339 29.21 8.58 -5.94
N SER A 340 29.99 7.94 -6.79
CA SER A 340 30.32 6.52 -6.70
C SER A 340 31.82 6.32 -6.48
N ALA A 341 32.21 5.13 -6.00
CA ALA A 341 33.61 4.79 -5.89
C ALA A 341 34.28 4.83 -7.28
N PRO A 342 35.45 5.47 -7.43
CA PRO A 342 36.12 5.57 -8.74
C PRO A 342 36.56 4.19 -9.27
N GLU A 343 36.78 3.24 -8.38
CA GLU A 343 37.19 1.86 -8.69
C GLU A 343 36.03 0.90 -8.94
N ILE A 344 34.79 1.40 -8.99
CA ILE A 344 33.63 0.56 -9.26
C ILE A 344 33.79 -0.17 -10.61
N SER A 345 33.36 -1.44 -10.66
CA SER A 345 33.45 -2.23 -11.87
C SER A 345 32.65 -1.61 -13.02
N ASP A 346 33.12 -1.83 -14.24
CA ASP A 346 32.37 -1.43 -15.42
C ASP A 346 31.03 -2.20 -15.48
N ASN A 347 29.96 -1.50 -15.82
CA ASN A 347 28.56 -1.97 -15.78
C ASN A 347 28.05 -2.34 -14.38
N ALA A 348 28.66 -1.80 -13.32
CA ALA A 348 28.10 -1.91 -11.98
C ALA A 348 26.78 -1.15 -11.85
N GLU A 349 25.89 -1.68 -11.02
CA GLU A 349 24.63 -1.03 -10.67
C GLU A 349 24.79 -0.29 -9.33
N GLY A 350 24.30 0.93 -9.30
CA GLY A 350 24.03 1.66 -8.06
C GLY A 350 22.54 1.83 -7.86
N MET A 351 22.11 1.88 -6.60
CA MET A 351 20.71 2.07 -6.25
C MET A 351 20.52 3.33 -5.41
N LEU A 352 19.53 4.13 -5.77
CA LEU A 352 19.09 5.33 -5.06
C LEU A 352 17.59 5.22 -4.76
N SER A 353 17.19 5.38 -3.50
CA SER A 353 15.79 5.45 -3.11
C SER A 353 15.44 6.88 -2.70
N PHE A 354 14.64 7.58 -3.50
CA PHE A 354 14.19 8.93 -3.20
C PHE A 354 12.75 8.90 -2.69
N SER A 355 12.47 9.62 -1.61
CA SER A 355 11.12 9.69 -1.06
C SER A 355 10.70 11.13 -0.78
N ALA A 356 9.43 11.42 -1.08
CA ALA A 356 8.75 12.64 -0.66
C ALA A 356 7.79 12.29 0.48
N THR A 357 7.99 12.93 1.62
CA THR A 357 7.18 12.75 2.82
C THR A 357 6.44 14.04 3.12
N ASN A 358 5.14 13.95 3.36
CA ASN A 358 4.41 15.10 3.87
C ASN A 358 4.76 15.33 5.34
N THR A 359 4.94 16.59 5.74
CA THR A 359 5.37 16.92 7.11
C THR A 359 4.24 16.75 8.15
N TYR A 360 2.98 16.84 7.71
CA TYR A 360 1.79 16.72 8.57
C TYR A 360 1.10 15.37 8.46
N PHE A 361 1.30 14.65 7.36
CA PHE A 361 0.70 13.34 7.12
C PHE A 361 1.81 12.33 6.84
N SER A 362 1.73 11.14 7.43
CA SER A 362 2.67 10.04 7.19
C SER A 362 2.56 9.42 5.76
N SER A 363 2.11 10.19 4.76
CA SER A 363 2.11 9.77 3.36
C SER A 363 3.54 9.85 2.82
N LEU A 364 4.11 8.69 2.53
CA LEU A 364 5.44 8.51 1.98
C LEU A 364 5.33 7.99 0.55
N THR A 365 5.72 8.79 -0.44
CA THR A 365 5.83 8.34 -1.83
C THR A 365 7.30 8.12 -2.15
N THR A 366 7.67 6.88 -2.43
CA THR A 366 9.07 6.48 -2.68
C THR A 366 9.25 6.01 -4.12
N ARG A 367 10.31 6.49 -4.77
CA ARG A 367 10.77 6.03 -6.07
C ARG A 367 12.20 5.52 -5.95
N ARG A 368 12.42 4.26 -6.30
CA ARG A 368 13.75 3.68 -6.40
C ARG A 368 14.27 3.84 -7.83
N THR A 369 15.56 4.07 -7.95
CA THR A 369 16.27 4.34 -9.19
C THR A 369 17.55 3.53 -9.23
N ILE A 370 17.73 2.77 -10.31
CA ILE A 370 18.93 2.02 -10.66
C ILE A 370 19.76 2.92 -11.59
N ILE A 371 21.04 3.05 -11.27
CA ILE A 371 22.02 3.83 -12.02
C ILE A 371 23.08 2.85 -12.53
N TYR A 372 23.35 2.90 -13.82
CA TYR A 372 24.38 2.07 -14.44
C TYR A 372 25.67 2.87 -14.56
N PHE A 373 26.74 2.35 -13.94
CA PHE A 373 28.07 2.92 -14.05
C PHE A 373 28.84 2.27 -15.18
N THR A 374 29.15 3.04 -16.22
CA THR A 374 29.87 2.56 -17.40
C THR A 374 30.98 3.50 -17.80
N LYS A 375 32.10 2.95 -18.27
CA LYS A 375 33.23 3.70 -18.85
C LYS A 375 33.03 3.95 -20.34
N THR A 376 32.11 3.25 -20.98
CA THR A 376 31.80 3.38 -22.40
C THR A 376 30.46 4.05 -22.62
N GLU A 377 30.31 4.70 -23.76
CA GLU A 377 29.03 5.29 -24.13
C GLU A 377 28.06 4.17 -24.55
N VAL A 378 26.94 4.06 -23.85
CA VAL A 378 25.85 3.16 -24.22
C VAL A 378 24.94 3.90 -25.18
N ARG A 379 24.85 3.42 -26.42
CA ARG A 379 23.96 3.98 -27.44
C ARG A 379 22.72 3.12 -27.60
N ASP A 380 21.56 3.72 -27.39
CA ASP A 380 20.27 3.10 -27.61
C ASP A 380 19.37 4.07 -28.39
N ASN A 381 18.83 3.61 -29.50
CA ASN A 381 17.95 4.41 -30.37
C ASN A 381 16.60 3.71 -30.58
N TRP A 382 16.28 2.69 -29.78
CA TRP A 382 15.06 1.92 -29.91
C TRP A 382 14.05 2.37 -28.87
N ASP A 383 12.80 2.52 -29.27
CA ASP A 383 11.72 2.80 -28.33
C ASP A 383 11.47 1.61 -27.41
N PRO A 384 11.04 1.84 -26.15
CA PRO A 384 10.63 0.77 -25.26
C PRO A 384 9.58 -0.14 -25.88
N LYS A 385 9.73 -1.45 -25.66
CA LYS A 385 8.75 -2.44 -26.11
C LYS A 385 7.51 -2.37 -25.22
N VAL A 386 6.33 -2.28 -25.85
CA VAL A 386 5.03 -2.30 -25.16
C VAL A 386 4.17 -3.42 -25.70
N THR A 387 3.69 -4.28 -24.81
CA THR A 387 2.62 -5.23 -25.08
C THR A 387 1.44 -4.91 -24.18
N TYR A 388 0.21 -5.04 -24.69
CA TYR A 388 -0.98 -4.79 -23.89
C TYR A 388 -2.12 -5.69 -24.35
N LYS A 389 -3.10 -5.88 -23.48
CA LYS A 389 -4.35 -6.59 -23.74
C LYS A 389 -5.50 -5.95 -22.96
N TYR A 390 -6.68 -5.95 -23.55
CA TYR A 390 -7.91 -5.58 -22.87
C TYR A 390 -8.48 -6.77 -22.10
N VAL A 391 -9.14 -6.47 -20.99
CA VAL A 391 -9.91 -7.40 -20.17
C VAL A 391 -11.29 -6.77 -20.00
N GLY A 392 -12.25 -7.29 -20.76
CA GLY A 392 -13.57 -6.68 -20.94
C GLY A 392 -13.58 -5.64 -22.07
N ASP A 393 -14.77 -5.27 -22.52
CA ASP A 393 -15.02 -4.19 -23.45
C ASP A 393 -16.11 -3.25 -22.93
N CYS A 394 -16.18 -2.07 -23.54
CA CYS A 394 -17.25 -1.11 -23.28
C CYS A 394 -18.25 -1.06 -24.44
N LYS A 395 -18.21 -2.06 -25.33
CA LYS A 395 -19.10 -2.13 -26.48
C LYS A 395 -20.53 -2.21 -25.98
N ASP A 396 -21.41 -1.35 -26.49
CA ASP A 396 -22.82 -1.22 -26.08
C ASP A 396 -23.07 -0.60 -24.69
N HIS A 397 -22.02 -0.12 -24.01
CA HIS A 397 -22.09 0.62 -22.74
C HIS A 397 -21.67 2.10 -22.92
N ASP A 398 -22.22 2.75 -23.95
CA ASP A 398 -21.95 4.15 -24.32
C ASP A 398 -22.91 5.17 -23.72
N ARG A 399 -23.97 4.70 -23.07
CA ARG A 399 -24.99 5.56 -22.47
C ARG A 399 -24.73 5.80 -20.97
N PRO A 400 -25.07 6.98 -20.43
CA PRO A 400 -24.86 7.30 -19.02
C PRO A 400 -25.49 6.29 -18.05
N ASP A 401 -26.64 5.73 -18.39
CA ASP A 401 -27.38 4.75 -17.59
C ASP A 401 -26.76 3.34 -17.61
N THR A 402 -25.95 3.02 -18.63
CA THR A 402 -25.34 1.68 -18.79
C THR A 402 -23.83 1.66 -18.54
N CYS A 403 -23.16 2.82 -18.58
CA CYS A 403 -21.71 2.90 -18.44
C CYS A 403 -21.22 2.86 -16.99
N GLU A 404 -22.01 3.35 -16.03
CA GLU A 404 -21.62 3.39 -14.60
C GLU A 404 -21.52 1.98 -13.99
N GLY A 405 -22.38 1.05 -14.43
CA GLY A 405 -22.39 -0.33 -13.97
C GLY A 405 -21.32 -1.22 -14.60
N GLN A 406 -20.66 -0.77 -15.67
CA GLN A 406 -19.68 -1.56 -16.41
C GLN A 406 -18.27 -0.98 -16.24
N THR A 407 -17.31 -1.89 -16.02
CA THR A 407 -15.90 -1.54 -15.88
C THR A 407 -15.09 -2.29 -16.91
N TRP A 408 -13.99 -1.67 -17.33
CA TRP A 408 -13.02 -2.26 -18.22
C TRP A 408 -11.65 -2.19 -17.57
N LYS A 409 -10.81 -3.17 -17.91
CA LYS A 409 -9.44 -3.26 -17.44
C LYS A 409 -8.52 -3.43 -18.64
N PHE A 410 -7.32 -2.88 -18.57
CA PHE A 410 -6.24 -3.32 -19.46
C PHE A 410 -5.02 -3.72 -18.65
N GLU A 411 -4.23 -4.60 -19.23
CA GLU A 411 -2.94 -5.03 -18.70
C GLU A 411 -1.88 -4.71 -19.75
N ALA A 412 -0.79 -4.07 -19.34
CA ALA A 412 0.32 -3.73 -20.22
C ALA A 412 1.65 -4.15 -19.59
N THR A 413 2.61 -4.51 -20.43
CA THR A 413 3.99 -4.79 -20.05
C THR A 413 4.91 -3.92 -20.88
N PHE A 414 5.79 -3.21 -20.18
CA PHE A 414 6.83 -2.36 -20.76
C PHE A 414 8.19 -3.01 -20.53
N GLN A 415 9.10 -2.90 -21.49
CA GLN A 415 10.47 -3.39 -21.32
C GLN A 415 11.44 -2.63 -22.22
N ASP A 416 12.61 -2.31 -21.66
CA ASP A 416 13.77 -1.85 -22.40
C ASP A 416 15.00 -2.62 -21.92
N GLU A 417 15.55 -3.51 -22.74
CA GLU A 417 16.65 -4.39 -22.36
C GLU A 417 18.03 -3.71 -22.44
N THR A 418 18.13 -2.62 -23.20
CA THR A 418 19.41 -1.99 -23.54
C THR A 418 19.75 -0.90 -22.54
N SER A 419 18.90 0.12 -22.43
CA SER A 419 19.10 1.30 -21.59
C SER A 419 18.24 1.30 -20.33
N GLY A 420 17.18 0.48 -20.29
CA GLY A 420 16.29 0.35 -19.13
C GLY A 420 15.23 1.44 -19.05
N LEU A 421 14.11 1.14 -18.37
CA LEU A 421 12.93 2.00 -18.29
C LEU A 421 13.05 3.09 -17.23
N LYS A 422 13.04 4.36 -17.62
CA LYS A 422 13.12 5.51 -16.71
C LYS A 422 11.75 5.93 -16.16
N LYS A 423 10.70 5.93 -17.00
CA LYS A 423 9.33 6.31 -16.62
C LYS A 423 8.29 5.39 -17.25
N VAL A 424 7.20 5.15 -16.55
CA VAL A 424 5.97 4.55 -17.07
C VAL A 424 4.78 5.30 -16.49
N LEU A 425 3.98 5.93 -17.35
CA LEU A 425 2.90 6.84 -16.94
C LEU A 425 1.64 6.61 -17.77
N SER A 426 0.52 7.14 -17.25
CA SER A 426 -0.75 7.19 -17.94
C SER A 426 -1.48 8.51 -17.77
N GLU A 427 -2.39 8.78 -18.70
CA GLU A 427 -3.36 9.87 -18.63
C GLU A 427 -4.75 9.29 -18.97
N PRO A 428 -5.70 9.28 -18.02
CA PRO A 428 -5.57 9.76 -16.64
C PRO A 428 -4.58 8.92 -15.81
N TYR A 429 -4.06 9.51 -14.73
CA TYR A 429 -3.18 8.80 -13.80
C TYR A 429 -3.94 7.70 -13.07
N GLY A 430 -3.28 6.56 -12.86
CA GLY A 430 -3.86 5.45 -12.12
C GLY A 430 -3.29 4.07 -12.47
N LEU A 431 -2.13 3.99 -13.13
CA LEU A 431 -1.48 2.70 -13.37
C LEU A 431 -1.13 2.04 -12.04
N ILE A 432 -1.52 0.78 -11.91
CA ILE A 432 -1.17 -0.07 -10.80
C ILE A 432 -0.09 -1.03 -11.28
N PHE A 433 1.08 -0.96 -10.65
CA PHE A 433 2.19 -1.83 -10.97
C PHE A 433 2.01 -3.20 -10.28
N ASN A 434 2.06 -4.29 -11.05
CA ASN A 434 1.97 -5.65 -10.51
C ASN A 434 3.20 -6.02 -9.67
N THR A 435 4.35 -5.48 -10.07
CA THR A 435 5.63 -5.59 -9.38
C THR A 435 6.14 -4.21 -9.03
N ARG A 436 7.06 -4.12 -8.08
CA ARG A 436 7.71 -2.85 -7.75
C ARG A 436 8.43 -2.29 -9.00
N PHE A 437 8.11 -1.04 -9.36
CA PHE A 437 8.79 -0.35 -10.46
C PHE A 437 9.97 0.47 -9.94
N ASP A 438 11.17 0.03 -10.34
CA ASP A 438 12.43 0.69 -10.09
C ASP A 438 12.89 1.36 -11.39
N ALA A 439 13.03 2.69 -11.38
CA ALA A 439 13.45 3.44 -12.57
C ALA A 439 14.87 3.01 -12.99
N GLY A 440 15.11 2.86 -14.28
CA GLY A 440 16.32 2.26 -14.85
C GLY A 440 16.24 0.74 -15.04
N THR A 441 15.20 0.05 -14.54
CA THR A 441 15.12 -1.40 -14.67
C THR A 441 15.09 -1.87 -16.13
N LYS A 442 15.86 -2.91 -16.43
CA LYS A 442 15.85 -3.63 -17.72
C LYS A 442 14.85 -4.79 -17.74
N ALA A 443 14.32 -5.14 -16.57
CA ALA A 443 13.33 -6.20 -16.43
C ALA A 443 11.96 -5.74 -16.95
N PRO A 444 11.10 -6.66 -17.42
CA PRO A 444 9.75 -6.31 -17.85
C PRO A 444 8.92 -5.80 -16.66
N VAL A 445 8.26 -4.66 -16.87
CA VAL A 445 7.39 -3.99 -15.90
C VAL A 445 5.94 -4.16 -16.33
N SER A 446 5.18 -4.90 -15.54
CA SER A 446 3.77 -5.16 -15.82
C SER A 446 2.87 -4.26 -14.98
N VAL A 447 1.92 -3.60 -15.63
CA VAL A 447 0.94 -2.70 -15.03
C VAL A 447 -0.46 -3.10 -15.45
N TYR A 448 -1.43 -2.67 -14.67
CA TYR A 448 -2.83 -2.68 -15.08
C TYR A 448 -3.51 -1.38 -14.68
N TYR A 449 -4.65 -1.14 -15.30
CA TYR A 449 -5.50 0.00 -15.02
C TYR A 449 -6.94 -0.46 -15.16
N THR A 450 -7.82 0.10 -14.34
CA THR A 450 -9.24 -0.19 -14.37
C THR A 450 -10.00 1.11 -14.33
N ALA A 451 -11.04 1.22 -15.16
CA ALA A 451 -11.94 2.36 -15.14
C ALA A 451 -13.38 1.92 -15.48
N SER A 452 -14.33 2.81 -15.23
CA SER A 452 -15.70 2.65 -15.73
C SER A 452 -15.74 2.90 -17.23
N CYS A 453 -16.70 2.27 -17.91
CA CYS A 453 -16.96 2.53 -19.33
C CYS A 453 -17.37 3.96 -19.64
N CYS A 454 -17.75 4.77 -18.65
CA CYS A 454 -17.95 6.21 -18.87
C CYS A 454 -16.63 6.94 -19.19
N LYS A 455 -15.48 6.31 -18.92
CA LYS A 455 -14.13 6.79 -19.24
C LYS A 455 -13.35 5.68 -19.96
N PRO A 456 -13.64 5.45 -21.25
CA PRO A 456 -13.13 4.33 -22.02
C PRO A 456 -11.70 4.54 -22.55
N LYS A 457 -11.17 5.76 -22.47
CA LYS A 457 -9.90 6.16 -23.09
C LYS A 457 -8.80 6.33 -22.05
N ILE A 458 -7.62 5.86 -22.40
CA ILE A 458 -6.39 6.11 -21.65
C ILE A 458 -5.22 6.23 -22.62
N ASP A 459 -4.33 7.17 -22.34
CA ASP A 459 -3.03 7.22 -22.97
C ASP A 459 -1.99 6.67 -22.01
N ILE A 460 -1.17 5.76 -22.50
CA ILE A 460 -0.02 5.21 -21.77
C ILE A 460 1.26 5.57 -22.50
N TRP A 461 2.33 5.84 -21.75
CA TRP A 461 3.64 6.02 -22.32
C TRP A 461 4.75 5.56 -21.39
N ALA A 462 5.88 5.21 -21.99
CA ALA A 462 7.12 4.90 -21.29
C ALA A 462 8.29 5.64 -21.93
N GLU A 463 9.28 5.98 -21.11
CA GLU A 463 10.52 6.64 -21.51
C GLU A 463 11.69 5.81 -20.97
N ASP A 464 12.70 5.55 -21.79
CA ASP A 464 13.93 4.86 -21.38
C ASP A 464 14.96 5.81 -20.74
N SER A 465 16.11 5.28 -20.36
CA SER A 465 17.22 6.06 -19.79
C SER A 465 17.92 6.98 -20.79
N GLN A 466 17.78 6.75 -22.10
CA GLN A 466 18.38 7.53 -23.19
C GLN A 466 17.42 8.59 -23.79
N GLY A 467 16.16 8.59 -23.36
CA GLY A 467 15.13 9.52 -23.81
C GLY A 467 14.30 9.02 -24.99
N ASN A 468 14.44 7.77 -25.44
CA ASN A 468 13.49 7.18 -26.39
C ASN A 468 12.16 6.95 -25.65
N PHE A 469 11.05 7.18 -26.34
CA PHE A 469 9.74 7.11 -25.71
C PHE A 469 8.70 6.51 -26.66
N VAL A 470 7.75 5.80 -26.06
CA VAL A 470 6.63 5.18 -26.77
C VAL A 470 5.34 5.66 -26.14
N ARG A 471 4.37 6.07 -26.97
CA ARG A 471 3.01 6.41 -26.54
C ARG A 471 2.00 5.52 -27.25
N ARG A 472 1.00 5.04 -26.51
CA ARG A 472 -0.14 4.28 -27.03
C ARG A 472 -1.42 4.87 -26.46
N SER A 473 -2.36 5.17 -27.35
CA SER A 473 -3.72 5.55 -26.98
C SER A 473 -4.59 4.32 -27.07
N LEU A 474 -5.29 4.01 -25.98
CA LEU A 474 -6.15 2.84 -25.83
C LEU A 474 -7.58 3.33 -25.66
N ASP A 475 -8.51 2.67 -26.36
CA ASP A 475 -9.93 2.99 -26.36
C ASP A 475 -10.73 1.69 -26.18
N ALA A 476 -11.39 1.57 -25.02
CA ALA A 476 -12.18 0.40 -24.66
C ALA A 476 -13.47 0.24 -25.49
N TYR A 477 -13.94 1.30 -26.19
CA TYR A 477 -15.04 1.17 -27.15
C TYR A 477 -14.56 0.55 -28.47
N ASN A 478 -13.39 0.98 -28.93
CA ASN A 478 -12.83 0.62 -30.21
C ASN A 478 -11.57 -0.22 -30.02
N GLN A 479 -11.77 -1.45 -29.55
CA GLN A 479 -10.69 -2.43 -29.47
C GLN A 479 -10.30 -2.82 -30.90
N GLY A 480 -9.22 -2.22 -31.39
CA GLY A 480 -8.59 -2.65 -32.64
C GLY A 480 -8.10 -4.08 -32.50
N LEU A 481 -8.19 -4.86 -33.58
CA LEU A 481 -7.64 -6.21 -33.61
C LEU A 481 -6.13 -6.17 -33.32
N LEU A 482 -5.68 -7.03 -32.41
CA LEU A 482 -4.25 -7.19 -32.15
C LEU A 482 -3.57 -7.76 -33.40
N ALA A 483 -2.26 -7.50 -33.55
CA ALA A 483 -1.49 -8.02 -34.69
C ALA A 483 -1.61 -9.56 -34.84
N ALA A 484 -1.69 -10.28 -33.72
CA ALA A 484 -1.90 -11.72 -33.70
C ALA A 484 -3.30 -12.13 -34.21
N GLU A 485 -4.33 -11.35 -33.89
CA GLU A 485 -5.71 -11.60 -34.34
C GLU A 485 -5.83 -11.32 -35.83
N ILE A 486 -5.23 -10.23 -36.31
CA ILE A 486 -5.13 -9.94 -37.75
C ILE A 486 -4.42 -11.09 -38.47
N ALA A 487 -3.29 -11.57 -37.94
CA ALA A 487 -2.56 -12.69 -38.52
C ALA A 487 -3.41 -13.98 -38.57
N ALA A 488 -4.18 -14.26 -37.51
CA ALA A 488 -5.07 -15.43 -37.46
C ALA A 488 -6.20 -15.34 -38.50
N VAL A 489 -6.82 -14.16 -38.66
CA VAL A 489 -7.85 -13.93 -39.68
C VAL A 489 -7.26 -14.11 -41.08
N VAL A 490 -6.09 -13.52 -41.36
CA VAL A 490 -5.42 -13.64 -42.66
C VAL A 490 -5.05 -15.09 -42.95
N LEU A 491 -4.51 -15.82 -41.96
CA LEU A 491 -4.18 -17.25 -42.11
C LEU A 491 -5.43 -18.10 -42.36
N GLY A 492 -6.53 -17.81 -41.66
CA GLY A 492 -7.82 -18.49 -41.86
C GLY A 492 -8.37 -18.29 -43.28
N VAL A 493 -8.30 -17.06 -43.81
CA VAL A 493 -8.72 -16.75 -45.18
C VAL A 493 -7.83 -17.47 -46.21
N LEU A 494 -6.51 -17.46 -46.02
CA LEU A 494 -5.59 -18.18 -46.90
C LEU A 494 -5.86 -19.69 -46.91
N LEU A 495 -6.10 -20.28 -45.75
CA LEU A 495 -6.43 -21.70 -45.62
C LEU A 495 -7.76 -22.06 -46.28
N LEU A 496 -8.78 -21.20 -46.14
CA LEU A 496 -10.07 -21.36 -46.83
C LEU A 496 -9.90 -21.38 -48.36
N ILE A 497 -9.09 -20.47 -48.90
CA ILE A 497 -8.80 -20.41 -50.35
C ILE A 497 -8.11 -21.71 -50.82
N CYS A 498 -7.13 -22.21 -50.05
CA CYS A 498 -6.46 -23.47 -50.35
C CYS A 498 -7.42 -24.66 -50.38
N ILE A 499 -8.38 -24.73 -49.43
CA ILE A 499 -9.40 -25.78 -49.40
C ILE A 499 -10.29 -25.72 -50.63
N ILE A 500 -10.75 -24.53 -51.03
CA ILE A 500 -11.59 -24.35 -52.22
C ILE A 500 -10.86 -24.83 -53.49
N ILE A 501 -9.59 -24.45 -53.67
CA ILE A 501 -8.76 -24.92 -54.79
C ILE A 501 -8.64 -26.45 -54.76
N GLY A 502 -8.39 -27.04 -53.59
CA GLY A 502 -8.32 -28.49 -53.40
C GLY A 502 -9.62 -29.21 -53.78
N ILE A 503 -10.78 -28.68 -53.38
CA ILE A 503 -12.09 -29.25 -53.74
C ILE A 503 -12.32 -29.20 -55.25
N VAL A 504 -12.04 -28.06 -55.89
CA VAL A 504 -12.18 -27.91 -57.34
C VAL A 504 -11.26 -28.89 -58.08
N ALA A 505 -10.00 -29.01 -57.65
CA ALA A 505 -9.06 -29.98 -58.21
C ALA A 505 -9.55 -31.43 -58.03
N ALA A 506 -10.07 -31.77 -56.84
CA ALA A 506 -10.63 -33.09 -56.57
C ALA A 506 -11.84 -33.41 -57.48
N ILE A 507 -12.75 -32.45 -57.67
CA ILE A 507 -13.89 -32.61 -58.59
C ILE A 507 -13.39 -32.82 -60.03
N ILE A 508 -12.42 -32.04 -60.50
CA ILE A 508 -11.84 -32.19 -61.83
C ILE A 508 -11.19 -33.56 -62.00
N ILE A 509 -10.41 -34.02 -61.02
CA ILE A 509 -9.76 -35.34 -61.04
C ILE A 509 -10.80 -36.46 -61.05
N MET A 510 -11.85 -36.36 -60.22
CA MET A 510 -12.94 -37.34 -60.20
C MET A 510 -13.72 -37.37 -61.52
N ARG A 511 -13.99 -36.21 -62.13
CA ARG A 511 -14.66 -36.12 -63.45
C ARG A 511 -13.80 -36.71 -64.56
N ARG A 512 -12.50 -36.37 -64.62
CA ARG A 512 -11.56 -36.97 -65.60
C ARG A 512 -11.45 -38.49 -65.45
N ARG A 513 -11.39 -38.99 -64.20
CA ARG A 513 -11.38 -40.44 -63.93
C ARG A 513 -12.67 -41.15 -64.36
N LYS A 514 -13.84 -40.50 -64.27
CA LYS A 514 -15.11 -41.08 -64.75
C LYS A 514 -15.21 -41.13 -66.28
N GLN A 515 -14.69 -40.12 -66.99
CA GLN A 515 -14.68 -40.13 -68.46
C GLN A 515 -13.81 -41.27 -69.03
N ASN A 516 -12.70 -41.60 -68.36
CA ASN A 516 -11.82 -42.71 -68.79
C ASN A 516 -12.39 -44.11 -68.53
N LYS A 517 -13.50 -44.24 -67.78
CA LYS A 517 -14.17 -45.53 -67.49
C LYS A 517 -15.40 -45.80 -68.36
N LEU A 518 -15.74 -44.91 -69.30
CA LEU A 518 -16.88 -45.03 -70.21
C LEU A 518 -16.46 -45.52 -71.61
N ILE A 519 -15.57 -46.52 -71.66
CA ILE A 519 -15.37 -47.33 -72.86
C ILE A 519 -16.35 -48.50 -72.76
N ILE A 520 -17.52 -48.36 -73.39
CA ILE A 520 -18.51 -49.43 -73.52
C ILE A 520 -17.92 -50.45 -74.51
N PRO A 521 -17.72 -51.74 -74.16
CA PRO A 521 -17.34 -52.74 -75.14
C PRO A 521 -18.50 -52.90 -76.14
N ARG A 522 -18.25 -52.63 -77.42
CA ARG A 522 -19.16 -53.00 -78.51
C ARG A 522 -19.34 -54.52 -78.48
N TYR A 523 -20.52 -54.98 -78.11
CA TYR A 523 -20.97 -56.33 -78.41
C TYR A 523 -21.00 -56.48 -79.94
N GLN A 524 -20.03 -57.21 -80.51
CA GLN A 524 -20.19 -57.80 -81.83
C GLN A 524 -21.10 -59.02 -81.67
N GLY A 525 -22.38 -58.86 -82.00
CA GLY A 525 -23.28 -59.97 -82.29
C GLY A 525 -22.83 -60.63 -83.59
N GLY A 526 -22.57 -61.94 -83.52
CA GLY A 526 -22.10 -62.76 -84.62
C GLY A 526 -23.17 -63.11 -85.65
N ASN A 527 -22.68 -63.56 -86.80
CA ASN A 527 -23.38 -64.45 -87.73
C ASN A 527 -23.13 -65.90 -87.34
#